data_AF-A0A431IFY9-F1
#
_entry.id   AF-A0A431IFY9-F1
#
_cell.length_a   1.000
_cell.length_b   1.000
_cell.length_c   1.000
_cell.angle_alpha   90.00
_cell.angle_beta   90.00
_cell.angle_gamma   90.00
#
_symmetry.space_group_name_H-M   'P 1'
#
loop_
_entity.id
_entity.type
_entity.pdbx_description
1 polymer ?
#
loop_
_entity_poly.entity_id
_entity_poly.type
_entity_poly.pdbx_seq_one_letter_code
_entity_poly.pdbx_strand_id
1 'polypeptide(L)'
;MKEDYLNYNTTVSKIAKKYGLTSRSLQRAMKNLGVVRERKEATRLSVKHKDYSWLRKPEELKVKRKSIPQGLRYKILRAHPYCSVCGATYQQCPLSIDHIDNNPTNNNENNLQVLCLECNYGKYALKE
;
A
#
# COMPACT_ATOMS: atom_id res chain seq x y z
N MET A 1 -14.06 -25.56 8.52
CA MET A 1 -14.75 -25.43 7.21
C MET A 1 -15.79 -24.31 7.34
N LYS A 2 -15.51 -23.10 6.83
CA LYS A 2 -16.33 -21.91 7.08
C LYS A 2 -17.19 -21.55 5.87
N GLU A 3 -18.49 -21.50 6.15
CA GLU A 3 -19.68 -21.19 5.37
C GLU A 3 -19.50 -20.50 4.00
N ASP A 4 -19.79 -21.26 2.95
CA ASP A 4 -19.94 -20.75 1.59
C ASP A 4 -21.27 -19.99 1.44
N TYR A 5 -21.29 -18.89 0.70
CA TYR A 5 -22.44 -17.98 0.59
C TYR A 5 -23.39 -18.32 -0.58
N LEU A 6 -24.68 -17.97 -0.44
CA LEU A 6 -25.78 -18.17 -1.39
C LEU A 6 -26.18 -16.84 -2.09
N ASN A 7 -26.08 -15.72 -1.36
CA ASN A 7 -26.12 -14.31 -1.80
C ASN A 7 -25.52 -13.43 -0.68
N TYR A 8 -25.36 -12.10 -0.81
CA TYR A 8 -24.75 -11.27 0.26
C TYR A 8 -25.35 -11.46 1.68
N ASN A 9 -26.64 -11.82 1.78
CA ASN A 9 -27.39 -11.90 3.03
C ASN A 9 -27.54 -13.32 3.61
N THR A 10 -27.28 -14.39 2.85
CA THR A 10 -27.58 -15.76 3.29
C THR A 10 -26.50 -16.77 2.91
N THR A 11 -26.01 -17.55 3.89
CA THR A 11 -25.02 -18.60 3.66
C THR A 11 -25.64 -19.94 3.29
N VAL A 12 -24.93 -20.72 2.48
CA VAL A 12 -25.21 -22.14 2.19
C VAL A 12 -25.34 -22.91 3.50
N SER A 13 -24.49 -22.63 4.49
CA SER A 13 -24.57 -23.29 5.80
C SER A 13 -25.86 -22.95 6.57
N LYS A 14 -26.31 -21.69 6.54
CA LYS A 14 -27.60 -21.30 7.16
C LYS A 14 -28.79 -21.99 6.49
N ILE A 15 -28.82 -22.03 5.15
CA ILE A 15 -29.91 -22.70 4.41
C ILE A 15 -29.84 -24.22 4.61
N ALA A 16 -28.64 -24.80 4.52
CA ALA A 16 -28.45 -26.23 4.76
C ALA A 16 -28.94 -26.64 6.15
N LYS A 17 -28.60 -25.86 7.19
CA LYS A 17 -29.09 -26.08 8.56
C LYS A 17 -30.61 -25.94 8.67
N LYS A 18 -31.22 -24.95 8.01
CA LYS A 18 -32.68 -24.74 8.01
C LYS A 18 -33.45 -25.94 7.42
N TYR A 19 -32.90 -26.58 6.39
CA TYR A 19 -33.54 -27.68 5.67
C TYR A 19 -33.00 -29.07 6.05
N GLY A 20 -32.15 -29.18 7.07
CA GLY A 20 -31.56 -30.46 7.48
C GLY A 20 -30.65 -31.10 6.41
N LEU A 21 -30.15 -30.30 5.48
CA LEU A 21 -29.27 -30.76 4.40
C LEU A 21 -27.80 -30.54 4.76
N THR A 22 -26.91 -31.27 4.09
CA THR A 22 -25.49 -30.91 4.11
C THR A 22 -25.24 -29.72 3.17
N SER A 23 -24.28 -28.87 3.48
CA SER A 23 -23.90 -27.75 2.60
C SER A 23 -23.51 -28.23 1.19
N ARG A 24 -22.95 -29.43 1.06
CA ARG A 24 -22.53 -30.01 -0.23
C ARG A 24 -23.71 -30.51 -1.06
N SER A 25 -24.73 -31.11 -0.43
CA SER A 25 -25.98 -31.50 -1.10
C SER A 25 -26.70 -30.26 -1.65
N LEU A 26 -26.78 -29.20 -0.84
CA LEU A 26 -27.39 -27.94 -1.26
C LEU A 26 -26.63 -27.29 -2.43
N GLN A 27 -25.31 -27.22 -2.38
CA GLN A 27 -24.49 -26.69 -3.49
C GLN A 27 -24.68 -27.48 -4.80
N ARG A 28 -24.79 -28.81 -4.73
CA ARG A 28 -25.05 -29.66 -5.91
C ARG A 28 -26.42 -29.38 -6.50
N ALA A 29 -27.45 -29.32 -5.66
CA ALA A 29 -28.82 -29.00 -6.10
C ALA A 29 -28.88 -27.62 -6.77
N MET A 30 -28.25 -26.61 -6.17
CA MET A 30 -28.17 -25.26 -6.72
C MET A 30 -27.45 -25.20 -8.07
N LYS A 31 -26.33 -25.92 -8.22
CA LYS A 31 -25.61 -26.02 -9.49
C LYS A 31 -26.49 -26.62 -10.59
N ASN A 32 -27.26 -27.67 -10.26
CA ASN A 32 -28.19 -28.30 -11.20
C ASN A 32 -29.35 -27.36 -11.59
N LEU A 33 -29.74 -26.44 -10.70
CA LEU A 33 -30.72 -25.38 -10.97
C LEU A 33 -30.13 -24.18 -11.72
N GLY A 34 -28.87 -24.25 -12.17
CA GLY A 34 -28.20 -23.16 -12.90
C GLY A 34 -27.72 -22.00 -12.03
N VAL A 35 -27.84 -22.10 -10.70
CA VAL A 35 -27.33 -21.08 -9.78
C VAL A 35 -25.83 -21.29 -9.58
N VAL A 36 -25.05 -20.71 -10.50
CA VAL A 36 -23.58 -20.76 -10.49
C VAL A 36 -23.03 -19.41 -10.04
N ARG A 37 -21.99 -19.43 -9.19
CA ARG A 37 -21.30 -18.21 -8.78
C ARG A 37 -20.52 -17.60 -9.95
N GLU A 38 -20.48 -16.28 -9.98
CA GLU A 38 -19.57 -15.59 -10.89
C GLU A 38 -18.10 -15.79 -10.47
N ARG A 39 -17.20 -15.75 -11.45
CA ARG A 39 -15.75 -15.88 -11.24
C ARG A 39 -15.21 -14.84 -10.23
N LYS A 40 -15.79 -13.63 -10.24
CA LYS A 40 -15.44 -12.54 -9.32
C LYS A 40 -15.78 -12.88 -7.87
N GLU A 41 -16.93 -13.50 -7.64
CA GLU A 41 -17.37 -13.93 -6.30
C GLU A 41 -16.53 -15.10 -5.78
N ALA A 42 -16.25 -16.09 -6.64
CA ALA A 42 -15.36 -17.20 -6.32
C ALA A 42 -13.95 -16.71 -5.93
N THR A 43 -13.43 -15.73 -6.67
CA THR A 43 -12.13 -15.12 -6.37
C THR A 43 -12.15 -14.42 -5.01
N ARG A 44 -13.18 -13.61 -4.71
CA ARG A 44 -13.33 -12.90 -3.42
C ARG A 44 -13.40 -13.86 -2.24
N LEU A 45 -14.03 -15.03 -2.39
CA LEU A 45 -14.04 -16.09 -1.39
C LEU A 45 -12.64 -16.66 -1.18
N SER A 46 -11.94 -16.98 -2.27
CA SER A 46 -10.58 -17.56 -2.21
C SER A 46 -9.58 -16.63 -1.51
N VAL A 47 -9.71 -15.30 -1.64
CA VAL A 47 -8.83 -14.31 -1.00
C VAL A 47 -8.80 -14.47 0.52
N LYS A 48 -9.93 -14.83 1.15
CA LYS A 48 -9.99 -15.05 2.60
C LYS A 48 -9.20 -16.27 3.07
N HIS A 49 -8.93 -17.20 2.17
CA HIS A 49 -8.21 -18.45 2.43
C HIS A 49 -6.76 -18.39 1.98
N LYS A 50 -6.39 -17.36 1.22
CA LYS A 50 -5.02 -17.09 0.85
C LYS A 50 -4.35 -16.41 2.03
N ASP A 51 -3.55 -17.17 2.75
CA ASP A 51 -2.53 -16.56 3.58
C ASP A 51 -1.37 -16.14 2.65
N TYR A 52 -0.80 -14.97 2.90
CA TYR A 52 0.42 -14.49 2.24
C TYR A 52 1.38 -13.95 3.31
N SER A 53 1.21 -14.36 4.57
CA SER A 53 2.02 -13.97 5.72
C SER A 53 3.50 -14.22 5.46
N TRP A 54 3.85 -15.33 4.82
CA TRP A 54 5.22 -15.68 4.45
C TRP A 54 5.84 -14.77 3.38
N LEU A 55 5.03 -14.04 2.59
CA LEU A 55 5.52 -13.02 1.65
C LEU A 55 5.64 -11.64 2.31
N ARG A 56 5.13 -11.46 3.54
CA ARG A 56 5.24 -10.16 4.23
C ARG A 56 6.68 -9.95 4.62
N LYS A 57 7.20 -8.77 4.29
CA LYS A 57 8.50 -8.31 4.78
C LYS A 57 8.46 -8.23 6.32
N PRO A 58 9.40 -8.88 7.04
CA PRO A 58 9.55 -8.75 8.49
C PRO A 58 9.62 -7.27 8.91
N GLU A 59 9.07 -6.93 10.08
CA GLU A 59 8.94 -5.54 10.54
C GLU A 59 10.31 -4.87 10.72
N GLU A 60 11.28 -5.62 11.20
CA GLU A 60 12.69 -5.23 11.34
C GLU A 60 13.36 -4.89 10.01
N LEU A 61 12.88 -5.45 8.89
CA LEU A 61 13.37 -5.13 7.55
C LEU A 61 12.56 -4.00 6.89
N LYS A 62 11.47 -3.52 7.50
CA LYS A 62 10.70 -2.39 6.96
C LYS A 62 11.45 -1.09 7.25
N VAL A 63 11.72 -0.34 6.19
CA VAL A 63 12.29 1.00 6.31
C VAL A 63 11.24 1.91 6.96
N LYS A 64 11.53 2.43 8.15
CA LYS A 64 10.65 3.35 8.90
C LYS A 64 10.70 4.78 8.31
N ARG A 65 10.42 4.95 7.02
CA ARG A 65 10.40 6.28 6.40
C ARG A 65 9.09 6.99 6.73
N LYS A 66 9.16 8.19 7.30
CA LYS A 66 8.02 9.10 7.40
C LYS A 66 7.94 9.93 6.12
N SER A 67 6.83 9.82 5.40
CA SER A 67 6.61 10.66 4.22
C SER A 67 6.59 12.14 4.62
N ILE A 68 7.22 13.00 3.81
CA ILE A 68 7.17 14.45 3.99
C ILE A 68 5.78 14.93 3.55
N PRO A 69 4.99 15.58 4.43
CA PRO A 69 3.66 16.06 4.06
C PRO A 69 3.72 17.07 2.91
N GLN A 70 2.73 17.05 2.03
CA GLN A 70 2.70 17.90 0.84
C GLN A 70 2.73 19.41 1.19
N GLY A 71 2.03 19.82 2.25
CA GLY A 71 2.03 21.22 2.71
C GLY A 71 3.42 21.69 3.16
N LEU A 72 4.13 20.85 3.91
CA LEU A 72 5.51 21.13 4.32
C LEU A 72 6.44 21.19 3.10
N ARG A 73 6.27 20.27 2.14
CA ARG A 73 7.04 20.29 0.88
C ARG A 73 6.87 21.62 0.13
N TYR A 74 5.64 22.10 -0.03
CA TYR A 74 5.40 23.39 -0.67
C TYR A 74 5.92 24.58 0.14
N LYS A 75 5.91 24.51 1.48
CA LYS A 75 6.46 25.56 2.35
C LYS A 75 7.96 25.71 2.11
N ILE A 76 8.71 24.61 2.18
CA ILE A 76 10.17 24.62 1.99
C ILE A 76 10.56 25.05 0.57
N LEU A 77 9.92 24.51 -0.47
CA LEU A 77 10.22 24.88 -1.86
C LEU A 77 9.93 26.35 -2.18
N ARG A 78 8.92 26.96 -1.55
CA ARG A 78 8.65 28.39 -1.70
C ARG A 78 9.66 29.26 -0.96
N ALA A 79 10.09 28.84 0.22
CA ALA A 79 11.09 29.56 1.00
C ALA A 79 12.50 29.47 0.37
N HIS A 80 12.83 28.36 -0.29
CA HIS A 80 14.10 28.12 -0.97
C HIS A 80 13.85 27.51 -2.37
N PRO A 81 13.56 28.33 -3.39
CA PRO A 81 13.23 27.86 -4.75
C PRO A 81 14.47 27.49 -5.60
N TYR A 82 15.56 27.07 -4.95
CA TYR A 82 16.84 26.73 -5.57
C TYR A 82 17.56 25.63 -4.79
N CYS A 83 18.47 24.93 -5.45
CA CYS A 83 19.32 23.93 -4.84
C CYS A 83 20.25 24.57 -3.78
N SER A 84 20.24 24.04 -2.56
CA SER A 84 21.09 24.50 -1.45
C SER A 84 22.59 24.30 -1.69
N VAL A 85 22.98 23.47 -2.65
CA VAL A 85 24.39 23.15 -2.95
C VAL A 85 24.89 23.94 -4.15
N CYS A 86 24.24 23.82 -5.32
CA CYS A 86 24.72 24.43 -6.56
C CYS A 86 23.93 25.69 -6.99
N GLY A 87 22.89 26.07 -6.26
CA GLY A 87 22.04 27.22 -6.60
C GLY A 87 21.10 27.01 -7.79
N ALA A 88 21.07 25.83 -8.41
CA ALA A 88 20.21 25.57 -9.56
C ALA A 88 18.73 25.78 -9.23
N THR A 89 17.98 26.41 -10.13
CA THR A 89 16.55 26.70 -9.95
C THR A 89 15.66 25.66 -10.64
N TYR A 90 14.35 25.73 -10.38
CA TYR A 90 13.36 24.86 -11.04
C TYR A 90 13.30 25.04 -12.57
N GLN A 91 13.76 26.17 -13.11
CA GLN A 91 13.82 26.38 -14.56
C GLN A 91 14.98 25.60 -15.21
N GLN A 92 16.04 25.33 -14.45
CA GLN A 92 17.22 24.61 -14.93
C GLN A 92 17.07 23.11 -14.74
N CYS A 93 16.49 22.68 -13.61
CA CYS A 93 16.34 21.25 -13.30
C CYS A 93 15.22 20.99 -12.26
N PRO A 94 14.69 19.76 -12.17
CA PRO A 94 13.76 19.39 -11.11
C PRO A 94 14.41 19.50 -9.73
N LEU A 95 13.71 20.14 -8.80
CA LEU A 95 14.09 20.24 -7.39
C LEU A 95 13.36 19.21 -6.53
N SER A 96 14.08 18.66 -5.57
CA SER A 96 13.61 17.68 -4.60
C SER A 96 13.92 18.16 -3.18
N ILE A 97 13.15 17.70 -2.21
CA ILE A 97 13.46 17.93 -0.80
C ILE A 97 14.06 16.66 -0.24
N ASP A 98 15.16 16.81 0.48
CA ASP A 98 15.82 15.71 1.17
C ASP A 98 16.23 16.10 2.59
N HIS A 99 16.47 15.11 3.44
CA HIS A 99 16.85 15.29 4.85
C HIS A 99 18.35 15.57 4.97
N ILE A 100 18.79 16.67 5.60
CA ILE A 100 20.21 17.00 5.78
C ILE A 100 20.96 15.85 6.48
N ASP A 101 20.40 15.35 7.59
CA ASP A 101 20.98 14.25 8.38
C ASP A 101 20.81 12.84 7.76
N ASN A 102 20.15 12.71 6.60
CA ASN A 102 19.73 11.43 6.01
C ASN A 102 18.82 10.57 6.90
N ASN A 103 18.17 11.14 7.91
CA ASN A 103 17.23 10.44 8.77
C ASN A 103 15.79 10.61 8.25
N PRO A 104 15.23 9.60 7.56
CA PRO A 104 13.89 9.71 6.95
C PRO A 104 12.75 9.70 7.98
N THR A 105 13.04 9.69 9.27
CA THR A 105 12.05 9.70 10.37
C THR A 105 11.84 11.10 10.97
N ASN A 106 12.67 12.08 10.57
CA ASN A 106 12.76 13.42 11.15
C ASN A 106 12.41 14.50 10.11
N ASN A 107 11.13 14.86 10.02
CA ASN A 107 10.64 15.89 9.09
C ASN A 107 10.67 17.31 9.68
N ASN A 108 11.56 17.59 10.63
CA ASN A 108 11.75 18.96 11.12
C ASN A 108 12.21 19.86 9.98
N GLU A 109 11.64 21.07 9.87
CA GLU A 109 11.92 21.99 8.76
C GLU A 109 13.41 22.31 8.63
N ASN A 110 14.09 22.47 9.76
CA ASN A 110 15.54 22.74 9.83
C ASN A 110 16.41 21.56 9.39
N ASN A 111 15.82 20.37 9.27
CA ASN A 111 16.49 19.17 8.77
C ASN A 111 16.17 18.92 7.28
N LEU A 112 15.38 19.78 6.64
CA LEU A 112 15.05 19.65 5.22
C LEU A 112 15.86 20.63 4.39
N GLN A 113 16.33 20.19 3.24
CA GLN A 113 17.01 21.02 2.25
C GLN A 113 16.45 20.77 0.86
N VAL A 114 16.61 21.74 -0.04
CA VAL A 114 16.18 21.65 -1.43
C VAL A 114 17.40 21.29 -2.27
N LEU A 115 17.33 20.21 -3.04
CA LEU A 115 18.42 19.72 -3.88
C LEU A 115 17.94 19.49 -5.31
N CYS A 116 18.76 19.86 -6.29
CA CYS A 116 18.60 19.37 -7.65
C CYS A 116 18.87 17.86 -7.72
N LEU A 117 18.50 17.26 -8.84
CA LEU A 117 18.70 15.83 -9.09
C LEU A 117 20.16 15.40 -8.88
N GLU A 118 21.11 16.14 -9.47
CA GLU A 118 22.54 15.82 -9.42
C GLU A 118 23.13 15.92 -8.01
N CYS A 119 22.85 17.01 -7.30
CA CYS A 119 23.32 17.17 -5.92
C CYS A 119 22.69 16.15 -4.97
N ASN A 120 21.42 15.79 -5.19
CA ASN A 120 20.77 14.76 -4.37
C ASN A 120 21.39 13.38 -4.59
N TYR A 121 21.72 13.01 -5.85
CA TYR A 121 22.48 11.79 -6.11
C TYR A 121 23.89 11.83 -5.50
N GLY A 122 24.60 12.94 -5.69
CA GLY A 122 25.97 13.12 -5.18
C GLY A 122 26.07 13.11 -3.66
N LYS A 123 25.00 13.50 -2.95
CA LYS A 123 24.93 13.49 -1.48
C LYS A 123 25.25 12.13 -0.86
N TYR A 124 24.93 11.04 -1.56
CA TYR A 124 25.21 9.68 -1.09
C TYR A 124 26.56 9.13 -1.59
N ALA A 125 27.20 9.80 -2.55
CA ALA A 125 28.45 9.36 -3.16
C ALA A 125 29.71 9.77 -2.37
N LEU A 126 29.61 10.74 -1.45
CA LEU A 126 30.73 11.30 -0.69
C LEU A 126 30.79 10.84 0.78
N LYS A 127 30.12 9.73 1.14
CA LYS A 127 30.25 9.16 2.49
C LYS A 127 31.52 8.31 2.57
N GLU A 128 32.60 8.92 3.05
CA GLU A 128 33.73 8.22 3.69
C GLU A 128 33.28 7.55 5.01
#